data_AF-A0A7D9LQI0-F1
#
_entry.id   AF-A0A7D9LQI0-F1
#
_cell.length_a   1.000
_cell.length_b   1.000
_cell.length_c   1.000
_cell.angle_alpha   90.00
_cell.angle_beta   90.00
_cell.angle_gamma   90.00
#
_symmetry.space_group_name_H-M   'P 1'
#
loop_
_entity.id
_entity.type
_entity.pdbx_description
1 polymer ?
#
loop_
_entity_poly.entity_id
_entity_poly.type
_entity_poly.pdbx_seq_one_letter_code
_entity_poly.pdbx_strand_id
1 'polypeptide(L)'
;MDNSAHKQELLEMVENILKTIDLLPLHPKYKLELYQFYLMSKISWHLTIADIEKTWIKENLDNLCHKMLRRWLEIPPNGTLEIVLLAKTKFGLNVIDVSTTHAQCQVSFRGQLKNSTNEDARHVYCSTRSGCNIQHDRFNNCREVLKEIRDAELDK
;
A
#
# COMPACT_ATOMS: atom_id res chain seq x y z
N MET A 1 0.71 1.49 17.20
CA MET A 1 1.35 2.74 16.78
C MET A 1 0.26 3.61 16.18
N ASP A 2 0.21 4.90 16.52
CA ASP A 2 -0.74 5.82 15.92
C ASP A 2 -0.46 5.92 14.40
N ASN A 3 -1.49 5.74 13.58
CA ASN A 3 -1.37 5.67 12.12
C ASN A 3 -0.86 7.01 11.54
N SER A 4 -1.10 8.12 12.26
CA SER A 4 -0.61 9.44 11.90
C SER A 4 0.92 9.56 12.02
N ALA A 5 1.49 9.07 13.12
CA ALA A 5 2.93 9.13 13.36
C ALA A 5 3.70 8.28 12.31
N HIS A 6 3.17 7.10 11.97
CA HIS A 6 3.79 6.25 10.96
C HIS A 6 3.79 6.87 9.56
N LYS A 7 2.71 7.57 9.19
CA LYS A 7 2.61 8.30 7.92
C LYS A 7 3.67 9.41 7.81
N GLN A 8 3.92 10.13 8.90
CA GLN A 8 4.94 11.17 8.95
C GLN A 8 6.34 10.58 8.83
N GLU A 9 6.65 9.54 9.61
CA GLU A 9 7.94 8.84 9.56
C GLU A 9 8.24 8.32 8.14
N LEU A 10 7.25 7.72 7.48
CA LEU A 10 7.39 7.22 6.12
C LEU A 10 7.68 8.36 5.13
N LEU A 11 7.00 9.50 5.28
CA LEU A 11 7.19 10.66 4.40
C LEU A 11 8.61 11.22 4.55
N GLU A 12 9.06 11.43 5.79
CA GLU A 12 10.42 11.91 6.07
C GLU A 12 11.49 10.94 5.54
N MET A 13 11.29 9.64 5.72
CA MET A 13 12.20 8.61 5.20
C MET A 13 12.31 8.69 3.67
N VAL A 14 11.18 8.74 2.97
CA VAL A 14 11.16 8.82 1.51
C VAL A 14 11.83 10.10 1.03
N GLU A 15 11.53 11.24 1.65
CA GLU A 15 12.11 12.52 1.30
C GLU A 15 13.64 12.52 1.49
N ASN A 16 14.13 11.97 2.60
CA ASN A 16 15.56 11.86 2.88
C ASN A 16 16.29 10.96 1.86
N ILE A 17 15.69 9.83 1.50
CA ILE A 17 16.25 8.93 0.48
C ILE A 17 16.28 9.62 -0.88
N LEU A 18 15.19 10.27 -1.29
CA LEU A 18 15.11 10.97 -2.57
C LEU A 18 16.12 12.12 -2.67
N LYS A 19 16.28 12.92 -1.60
CA LYS A 19 17.32 13.96 -1.52
C LYS A 19 18.72 13.37 -1.65
N THR A 20 18.98 12.25 -0.99
CA THR A 20 20.27 11.56 -1.08
C THR A 20 20.55 11.09 -2.52
N ILE A 21 19.55 10.53 -3.20
CA ILE A 21 19.66 10.11 -4.60
C ILE A 21 19.89 11.32 -5.53
N ASP A 22 19.21 12.44 -5.26
CA ASP A 22 19.33 13.66 -6.07
C ASP A 22 20.74 14.25 -6.03
N LEU A 23 21.36 14.28 -4.85
CA LEU A 23 22.71 14.82 -4.63
C LEU A 23 23.83 13.98 -5.27
N LEU A 24 23.59 12.70 -5.56
CA LEU A 24 24.59 11.84 -6.18
C LEU A 24 24.87 12.30 -7.63
N PRO A 25 26.14 12.41 -8.05
CA PRO A 25 26.54 12.78 -9.40
C PRO A 25 26.41 11.57 -10.36
N LEU A 26 25.19 11.04 -10.47
CA LEU A 26 24.85 9.89 -11.31
C LEU A 26 24.04 10.33 -12.53
N HIS A 27 24.22 9.60 -13.63
CA HIS A 27 23.35 9.76 -14.80
C HIS A 27 21.88 9.47 -14.42
N PRO A 28 20.88 10.20 -14.97
CA PRO A 28 19.47 10.03 -14.63
C PRO A 28 18.96 8.59 -14.66
N LYS A 29 19.42 7.80 -15.65
CA LYS A 29 19.13 6.36 -15.75
C LYS A 29 19.47 5.59 -14.47
N TYR A 30 20.65 5.82 -13.89
CA TYR A 30 21.07 5.12 -12.67
C TYR A 30 20.31 5.64 -11.44
N LYS A 31 19.90 6.91 -11.43
CA LYS A 31 19.00 7.44 -10.37
C LYS A 31 17.64 6.74 -10.41
N LEU A 32 17.09 6.47 -11.59
CA LEU A 32 15.86 5.68 -11.76
C LEU A 32 16.02 4.24 -11.28
N GLU A 33 17.15 3.60 -11.59
CA GLU A 33 17.43 2.25 -11.11
C GLU A 33 17.54 2.21 -9.58
N LEU A 34 18.24 3.18 -8.97
CA LEU A 34 18.30 3.32 -7.51
C LEU A 34 16.91 3.56 -6.91
N TYR A 35 16.08 4.39 -7.52
CA TYR A 35 14.70 4.57 -7.10
C TYR A 35 13.92 3.24 -7.09
N GLN A 36 13.99 2.48 -8.19
CA GLN A 36 13.26 1.21 -8.28
C GLN A 36 13.79 0.13 -7.34
N PHE A 37 15.11 -0.02 -7.19
CA PHE A 37 15.68 -1.11 -6.41
C PHE A 37 15.87 -0.76 -4.93
N TYR A 38 16.26 0.48 -4.62
CA TYR A 38 16.57 0.86 -3.25
C TYR A 38 15.34 1.43 -2.54
N LEU A 39 14.73 2.49 -3.09
CA LEU A 39 13.60 3.15 -2.43
C LEU A 39 12.41 2.20 -2.31
N MET A 40 12.00 1.53 -3.40
CA MET A 40 10.86 0.62 -3.35
C MET A 40 11.06 -0.50 -2.35
N SER A 41 12.25 -1.12 -2.30
CA SER A 41 12.53 -2.17 -1.33
C SER A 41 12.49 -1.68 0.11
N LYS A 42 12.97 -0.45 0.39
CA LYS A 42 12.90 0.15 1.74
C LYS A 42 11.46 0.42 2.18
N ILE A 43 10.63 0.97 1.30
CA ILE A 43 9.24 1.30 1.65
C ILE A 43 8.31 0.09 1.63
N SER A 44 8.67 -0.99 0.94
CA SER A 44 7.80 -2.17 0.76
C SER A 44 7.27 -2.73 2.09
N TRP A 45 8.11 -2.75 3.13
CA TRP A 45 7.70 -3.23 4.45
C TRP A 45 6.64 -2.33 5.09
N HIS A 46 6.85 -1.01 5.06
CA HIS A 46 5.90 -0.01 5.56
C HIS A 46 4.56 -0.10 4.83
N LEU A 47 4.60 -0.24 3.51
CA LEU A 47 3.41 -0.38 2.66
C LEU A 47 2.67 -1.70 2.88
N THR A 48 3.33 -2.72 3.44
CA THR A 48 2.72 -4.04 3.69
C THR A 48 1.98 -4.08 5.03
N ILE A 49 2.58 -3.49 6.06
CA ILE A 49 2.09 -3.66 7.45
C ILE A 49 1.14 -2.54 7.87
N ALA A 50 1.36 -1.32 7.39
CA ALA A 50 0.54 -0.19 7.80
C ALA A 50 -0.78 -0.17 7.03
N ASP A 51 -1.87 0.17 7.73
CA ASP A 51 -3.18 0.40 7.12
C ASP A 51 -3.24 1.83 6.57
N ILE A 52 -2.62 2.01 5.39
CA ILE A 52 -2.53 3.30 4.71
C ILE A 52 -3.50 3.31 3.54
N GLU A 53 -4.34 4.35 3.49
CA GLU A 53 -5.26 4.55 2.38
C GLU A 53 -4.51 4.80 1.07
N LYS A 54 -4.97 4.16 -0.01
CA LYS A 54 -4.38 4.31 -1.35
C LYS A 54 -4.45 5.76 -1.85
N THR A 55 -5.49 6.50 -1.48
CA THR A 55 -5.66 7.93 -1.79
C THR A 55 -4.53 8.75 -1.19
N TRP A 56 -4.25 8.57 0.10
CA TRP A 56 -3.17 9.26 0.80
C TRP A 56 -1.79 8.98 0.17
N ILE A 57 -1.54 7.74 -0.24
CA ILE A 57 -0.28 7.37 -0.91
C ILE A 57 -0.12 8.12 -2.24
N LYS A 58 -1.19 8.19 -3.04
CA LYS A 58 -1.16 8.91 -4.32
C LYS A 58 -0.91 10.41 -4.11
N GLU A 59 -1.60 11.01 -3.15
CA GLU A 59 -1.53 12.45 -2.92
C GLU A 59 -0.21 12.91 -2.29
N ASN A 60 0.44 12.07 -1.50
CA ASN A 60 1.65 12.46 -0.77
C ASN A 60 2.90 11.82 -1.39
N LEU A 61 2.97 10.49 -1.42
CA LEU A 61 4.17 9.76 -1.81
C LEU A 61 4.41 9.77 -3.32
N ASP A 62 3.38 9.48 -4.12
CA ASP A 62 3.53 9.49 -5.59
C ASP A 62 3.85 10.92 -6.06
N ASN A 63 3.16 11.95 -5.55
CA ASN A 63 3.44 13.34 -5.89
C ASN A 63 4.89 13.76 -5.58
N LEU A 64 5.42 13.36 -4.42
CA LEU A 64 6.81 13.61 -4.04
C LEU A 64 7.78 12.92 -5.00
N CYS A 65 7.55 11.64 -5.29
CA CYS A 65 8.36 10.85 -6.20
C CYS A 65 8.31 11.42 -7.62
N HIS A 66 7.12 11.74 -8.13
CA HIS A 66 6.89 12.32 -9.45
C HIS A 66 7.61 13.65 -9.63
N LYS A 67 7.66 14.50 -8.60
CA LYS A 67 8.43 15.75 -8.64
C LYS A 67 9.93 15.49 -8.86
N MET A 68 10.49 14.50 -8.18
CA MET A 68 11.90 14.13 -8.33
C MET A 68 12.19 13.43 -9.66
N LEU A 69 11.31 12.52 -10.09
CA LEU A 69 11.41 11.85 -11.38
C LEU A 69 11.40 12.84 -12.55
N ARG A 70 10.49 13.84 -12.53
CA ARG A 70 10.48 14.91 -13.53
C ARG A 70 11.79 15.69 -13.54
N ARG A 71 12.32 16.02 -12.35
CA ARG A 71 13.58 16.75 -12.22
C ARG A 71 14.77 15.96 -12.79
N TRP A 72 14.86 14.67 -12.51
CA TRP A 72 15.96 13.84 -12.99
C TRP A 72 15.92 13.60 -14.49
N LEU A 73 14.72 13.48 -15.07
CA LEU A 73 14.52 13.25 -16.51
C LEU A 73 14.36 14.53 -17.32
N GLU A 74 14.52 15.70 -16.67
CA GLU A 74 14.35 17.02 -17.29
C GLU A 74 12.99 17.20 -17.98
N ILE A 75 11.96 16.52 -17.46
CA ILE A 75 10.59 16.63 -17.94
C ILE A 75 10.00 17.94 -17.37
N PRO A 76 9.32 18.76 -18.19
CA PRO A 76 8.68 19.98 -17.69
C PRO A 76 7.66 19.65 -16.58
N PRO A 77 7.35 20.60 -15.68
CA PRO A 77 6.46 20.36 -14.55
C PRO A 77 5.06 19.88 -14.97
N ASN A 78 4.59 20.33 -16.15
CA ASN A 78 3.31 19.94 -16.74
C ASN A 78 3.42 18.74 -17.69
N GLY A 79 4.62 18.16 -17.85
CA GLY A 79 4.86 17.02 -18.72
C GLY A 79 4.24 15.74 -18.16
N THR A 80 3.71 14.92 -19.06
CA THR A 80 3.09 13.64 -18.74
C THR A 80 4.13 12.62 -18.30
N LEU A 81 4.05 12.17 -17.04
CA LEU A 81 4.91 11.12 -16.49
C LEU A 81 4.51 9.71 -16.94
N GLU A 82 3.36 9.53 -17.59
CA GLU A 82 2.89 8.22 -18.04
C GLU A 82 3.90 7.50 -18.93
N ILE A 83 4.68 8.24 -19.74
CA ILE A 83 5.74 7.68 -20.59
C ILE A 83 6.80 6.95 -19.74
N VAL A 84 7.11 7.47 -18.55
CA VAL A 84 8.08 6.87 -17.63
C VAL A 84 7.52 5.60 -16.99
N LEU A 85 6.22 5.60 -16.71
CA LEU A 85 5.51 4.51 -16.04
C LEU A 85 5.12 3.36 -16.99
N LEU A 86 4.99 3.64 -18.28
CA LEU A 86 4.65 2.65 -19.29
C LEU A 86 5.68 1.51 -19.36
N ALA A 87 5.20 0.32 -19.72
CA ALA A 87 6.05 -0.84 -19.94
C ALA A 87 7.03 -0.60 -21.09
N LYS A 88 8.18 -1.29 -21.05
CA LYS A 88 9.20 -1.22 -22.12
C LYS A 88 8.66 -1.64 -23.49
N THR A 89 7.69 -2.56 -23.52
CA THR A 89 7.00 -2.99 -24.76
C THR A 89 6.19 -1.88 -25.41
N LYS A 90 5.83 -0.83 -24.66
CA LYS A 90 5.10 0.36 -25.11
C LYS A 90 6.00 1.60 -25.11
N PHE A 91 7.30 1.43 -25.33
CA PHE A 91 8.31 2.50 -25.34
C PHE A 91 8.46 3.29 -24.04
N GLY A 92 8.01 2.73 -22.91
CA GLY A 92 8.18 3.35 -21.59
C GLY A 92 9.44 2.91 -20.85
N LEU A 93 9.68 3.53 -19.69
CA LEU A 93 10.85 3.24 -18.84
C LEU A 93 10.57 2.18 -17.76
N ASN A 94 9.32 1.71 -17.66
CA ASN A 94 8.87 0.68 -16.73
C ASN A 94 9.22 1.02 -15.27
N VAL A 95 9.01 2.29 -14.90
CA VAL A 95 9.10 2.74 -13.51
C VAL A 95 7.77 2.48 -12.82
N ILE A 96 7.83 1.93 -11.61
CA ILE A 96 6.65 1.57 -10.83
C ILE A 96 6.36 2.71 -9.84
N ASP A 97 5.09 3.12 -9.77
CA ASP A 97 4.61 4.07 -8.77
C ASP A 97 4.53 3.44 -7.36
N VAL A 98 4.61 4.28 -6.33
CA VAL A 98 4.48 3.84 -4.95
C VAL A 98 3.08 3.28 -4.71
N SER A 99 2.03 3.91 -5.25
CA SER A 99 0.67 3.40 -5.12
C SER A 99 0.44 2.04 -5.79
N THR A 100 1.14 1.76 -6.89
CA THR A 100 1.09 0.44 -7.54
C THR A 100 1.82 -0.59 -6.70
N THR A 101 3.00 -0.24 -6.17
CA THR A 101 3.77 -1.09 -5.25
C THR A 101 2.98 -1.42 -3.99
N HIS A 102 2.31 -0.43 -3.41
CA HIS A 102 1.40 -0.63 -2.28
C HIS A 102 0.31 -1.67 -2.59
N ALA A 103 -0.34 -1.57 -3.74
CA ALA A 103 -1.35 -2.56 -4.13
C ALA A 103 -0.74 -3.97 -4.27
N GLN A 104 0.47 -4.09 -4.83
CA GLN A 104 1.18 -5.37 -4.93
C GLN A 104 1.52 -5.95 -3.54
N CYS A 105 1.99 -5.11 -2.62
CA CYS A 105 2.27 -5.47 -1.23
C CYS A 105 1.01 -5.99 -0.53
N GLN A 106 -0.10 -5.25 -0.64
CA GLN A 106 -1.38 -5.63 -0.03
C GLN A 106 -1.91 -6.96 -0.59
N VAL A 107 -1.84 -7.17 -1.92
CA VAL A 107 -2.25 -8.44 -2.54
C VAL A 107 -1.35 -9.59 -2.07
N SER A 108 -0.04 -9.37 -1.99
CA SER A 108 0.92 -10.38 -1.53
C SER A 108 0.67 -10.78 -0.09
N PHE A 109 0.46 -9.80 0.79
CA PHE A 109 0.12 -10.02 2.20
C PHE A 109 -1.19 -10.80 2.35
N ARG A 110 -2.22 -10.45 1.57
CA ARG A 110 -3.49 -11.20 1.55
C ARG A 110 -3.31 -12.64 1.08
N GLY A 111 -2.47 -12.86 0.07
CA GLY A 111 -2.11 -14.21 -0.38
C GLY A 111 -1.41 -15.03 0.70
N GLN A 112 -0.50 -14.41 1.45
CA GLN A 112 0.19 -15.05 2.58
C GLN A 112 -0.77 -15.44 3.69
N LEU A 113 -1.71 -14.56 4.08
CA LEU A 113 -2.71 -14.87 5.10
C LEU A 113 -3.62 -16.03 4.67
N LYS A 114 -4.05 -16.05 3.41
CA LYS A 114 -4.90 -17.12 2.86
C LYS A 114 -4.23 -18.48 2.89
N ASN A 115 -2.96 -18.55 2.50
CA ASN A 115 -2.22 -19.80 2.34
C ASN A 115 -1.40 -20.19 3.58
N SER A 116 -1.54 -19.44 4.68
CA SER A 116 -0.78 -19.69 5.91
C SER A 116 -1.15 -21.04 6.54
N THR A 117 -0.15 -21.74 7.07
CA THR A 117 -0.33 -22.96 7.87
C THR A 117 -1.02 -22.66 9.20
N ASN A 118 -0.81 -21.46 9.77
CA ASN A 118 -1.42 -21.05 11.02
C ASN A 118 -2.91 -20.78 10.85
N GLU A 119 -3.73 -21.37 11.71
CA GLU A 119 -5.18 -21.22 11.71
C GLU A 119 -5.62 -19.79 12.04
N ASP A 120 -4.94 -19.11 12.96
CA ASP A 120 -5.26 -17.73 13.35
C ASP A 120 -5.11 -16.77 12.16
N ALA A 121 -4.05 -16.94 11.37
CA ALA A 121 -3.80 -16.13 10.19
C ALA A 121 -4.87 -16.33 9.10
N ARG A 122 -5.35 -17.57 8.93
CA ARG A 122 -6.48 -17.88 8.05
C ARG A 122 -7.78 -17.30 8.58
N HIS A 123 -7.98 -17.32 9.90
CA HIS A 123 -9.15 -16.72 10.53
C HIS A 123 -9.20 -15.22 10.28
N VAL A 124 -8.08 -14.50 10.42
CA VAL A 124 -7.96 -13.08 10.05
C VAL A 124 -8.29 -12.85 8.58
N TYR A 125 -7.83 -13.71 7.67
CA TYR A 125 -8.19 -13.62 6.26
C TYR A 125 -9.70 -13.79 6.04
N CYS A 126 -10.30 -14.81 6.64
CA CYS A 126 -11.73 -15.10 6.52
C CYS A 126 -12.59 -13.95 7.05
N SER A 127 -12.22 -13.37 8.19
CA SER A 127 -12.96 -12.27 8.81
C SER A 127 -12.90 -10.98 8.00
N THR A 128 -11.77 -10.70 7.36
CA THR A 128 -11.54 -9.46 6.60
C THR A 128 -11.80 -9.60 5.09
N ARG A 129 -12.23 -10.78 4.61
CA ARG A 129 -12.50 -11.08 3.19
C ARG A 129 -13.61 -10.23 2.58
N SER A 130 -14.64 -9.87 3.36
CA SER A 130 -15.85 -9.22 2.85
C SER A 130 -15.79 -7.69 2.76
N GLY A 131 -14.63 -7.07 3.03
CA GLY A 131 -14.36 -5.71 2.56
C GLY A 131 -14.25 -4.61 3.61
N CYS A 132 -14.33 -4.92 4.91
CA CYS A 132 -13.98 -3.96 5.97
C CYS A 132 -12.90 -4.57 6.87
N ASN A 133 -11.77 -3.88 7.04
CA ASN A 133 -10.77 -4.19 8.07
C ASN A 133 -11.33 -3.95 9.49
N ILE A 134 -12.47 -3.26 9.60
CA ILE A 134 -13.20 -3.05 10.85
C ILE A 134 -14.30 -4.12 10.95
N GLN A 135 -14.13 -5.03 11.91
CA GLN A 135 -15.26 -5.83 12.37
C GLN A 135 -16.16 -4.89 13.17
N HIS A 136 -17.30 -4.51 12.61
CA HIS A 136 -18.35 -3.93 13.44
C HIS A 136 -18.88 -5.04 14.34
N ASP A 137 -19.04 -4.75 15.62
CA ASP A 137 -19.78 -5.62 16.54
C ASP A 137 -21.16 -5.86 15.92
N ARG A 138 -21.39 -7.11 15.48
CA ARG A 138 -22.71 -7.53 15.05
C ARG A 138 -23.47 -7.88 16.31
N PHE A 139 -24.25 -6.92 16.80
CA PHE A 139 -25.30 -7.24 17.76
C PHE A 139 -26.37 -8.06 17.05
N ASN A 140 -26.76 -9.18 17.64
CA ASN A 140 -27.89 -9.96 17.15
C ASN A 140 -29.15 -9.08 17.17
N ASN A 141 -30.00 -9.23 16.17
CA ASN A 141 -31.27 -8.54 16.17
C ASN A 141 -32.13 -9.09 17.32
N CYS A 142 -32.85 -8.24 18.07
CA CYS A 142 -33.76 -8.67 19.14
C CYS A 142 -34.71 -9.79 18.69
N ARG A 143 -35.13 -9.76 17.42
CA ARG A 143 -36.00 -10.78 16.84
C ARG A 143 -35.34 -12.17 16.74
N GLU A 144 -34.03 -12.22 16.45
CA GLU A 144 -33.27 -13.47 16.36
C GLU A 144 -33.02 -14.03 17.75
N VAL A 145 -32.66 -13.17 18.71
CA VAL A 145 -32.50 -13.56 20.12
C VAL A 145 -33.81 -14.07 20.72
N LEU A 146 -34.94 -13.41 20.46
CA LEU A 146 -36.26 -13.88 20.92
C LEU A 146 -36.63 -15.24 20.31
N LYS A 147 -36.21 -15.52 19.07
CA LYS A 147 -36.44 -16.80 18.43
C LYS A 147 -35.58 -17.90 19.07
N GLU A 148 -34.30 -17.64 19.33
CA GLU A 148 -33.41 -18.56 20.03
C GLU A 148 -33.91 -18.89 21.44
N ILE A 149 -34.39 -17.89 22.19
CA ILE A 149 -34.99 -18.11 23.52
C ILE A 149 -36.22 -19.01 23.41
N ARG A 150 -37.11 -18.75 22.45
CA ARG A 150 -38.33 -19.54 22.25
C ARG A 150 -38.02 -20.99 21.85
N ASP A 151 -37.05 -21.17 20.97
CA ASP A 151 -36.66 -22.50 20.49
C ASP A 151 -35.97 -23.29 21.62
N ALA A 152 -35.19 -22.64 22.50
CA ALA A 152 -34.60 -23.25 23.69
C ALA A 152 -35.61 -23.59 24.81
N GLU A 153 -36.77 -22.94 24.85
CA GLU A 153 -37.87 -23.25 25.77
C GLU A 153 -38.70 -24.47 25.31
N LEU A 154 -38.71 -24.76 24.00
CA LEU A 154 -39.47 -25.88 23.42
C LEU A 154 -38.71 -27.22 23.48
N ASP A 155 -37.38 -27.18 23.63
CA ASP A 155 -36.53 -28.36 23.77
C ASP A 155 -36.39 -28.87 25.24
N LYS A 156 -37.14 -28.29 26.18
CA LYS A 156 -37.26 -28.75 27.59
C LYS A 156 -38.60 -29.44 27.84
#